data_AF-A0A485M4G5-F1
#
_entry.id   AF-A0A485M4G5-F1
#
_cell.length_a   1.000
_cell.length_b   1.000
_cell.length_c   1.000
_cell.angle_alpha   90.00
_cell.angle_beta   90.00
_cell.angle_gamma   90.00
#
_symmetry.space_group_name_H-M   'P 1'
#
loop_
_entity.id
_entity.type
_entity.pdbx_description
1 polymer ?
#
loop_
_entity_poly.entity_id
_entity_poly.type
_entity_poly.pdbx_seq_one_letter_code
_entity_poly.pdbx_strand_id
1 'polypeptide(L)'
;MKKQLTILQLLNLAADEFYEEAKHMGRLANHALSTKGRSQMKGLERVANSLVKVSDIFDNVKKQTARHEEWQTDNFGQQLLTFLEQDLRTRTEDIVKQAQEAIRESETDQHPTEITALDKQEIYIRLCQEYVRQLVVHYEYALAEGGGNHAE
;
A
#
# COMPACT_ATOMS: atom_id res chain seq x y z
N MET A 1 1.39 10.80 -23.76
CA MET A 1 0.21 9.95 -23.46
C MET A 1 0.60 8.48 -23.21
N LYS A 2 1.52 7.89 -23.99
CA LYS A 2 1.99 6.50 -23.81
C LYS A 2 2.62 6.22 -22.43
N LYS A 3 3.53 7.08 -21.94
CA LYS A 3 4.16 6.94 -20.61
C LYS A 3 3.17 6.68 -19.47
N GLN A 4 2.16 7.56 -19.33
CA GLN A 4 1.18 7.48 -18.25
C GLN A 4 0.35 6.19 -18.32
N LEU A 5 -0.04 5.76 -19.52
CA LEU A 5 -0.76 4.51 -19.71
C LEU A 5 0.10 3.30 -19.31
N THR A 6 1.37 3.25 -19.73
CA THR A 6 2.31 2.18 -19.37
C THR A 6 2.48 2.09 -17.85
N ILE A 7 2.69 3.22 -17.18
CA ILE A 7 2.82 3.26 -15.72
C ILE A 7 1.54 2.73 -15.05
N LEU A 8 0.36 3.20 -15.49
CA LEU A 8 -0.91 2.78 -14.91
C LEU A 8 -1.16 1.27 -15.09
N GLN A 9 -0.81 0.71 -16.24
CA GLN A 9 -0.93 -0.73 -16.50
C GLN A 9 -0.06 -1.55 -15.54
N LEU A 10 1.22 -1.19 -15.42
CA LEU A 10 2.16 -1.89 -14.54
C LEU A 10 1.76 -1.75 -13.05
N LEU A 11 1.26 -0.59 -12.66
CA LEU A 11 0.76 -0.35 -11.31
C LEU A 11 -0.45 -1.23 -10.99
N ASN A 12 -1.42 -1.32 -11.90
CA ASN A 12 -2.59 -2.18 -11.69
C ASN A 12 -2.20 -3.65 -11.59
N LEU A 13 -1.28 -4.11 -12.43
CA LEU A 13 -0.75 -5.48 -12.34
C LEU A 13 -0.07 -5.73 -10.99
N ALA A 14 0.77 -4.80 -10.53
CA ALA A 14 1.42 -4.91 -9.22
C ALA A 14 0.41 -4.84 -8.05
N ALA A 15 -0.68 -4.08 -8.21
CA ALA A 15 -1.74 -3.97 -7.22
C ALA A 15 -2.58 -5.25 -7.09
N ASP A 16 -2.78 -5.99 -8.18
CA ASP A 16 -3.48 -7.28 -8.15
C ASP A 16 -2.69 -8.31 -7.32
N GLU A 17 -1.36 -8.23 -7.32
CA GLU A 17 -0.48 -9.08 -6.51
C GLU A 17 -0.55 -8.79 -5.01
N PHE A 18 -1.15 -7.67 -4.59
CA PHE A 18 -1.28 -7.34 -3.17
C PHE A 18 -2.30 -8.18 -2.42
N TYR A 19 -3.22 -8.85 -3.13
CA TYR A 19 -4.38 -9.48 -2.51
C TYR A 19 -4.05 -10.39 -1.31
N GLU A 20 -3.16 -11.37 -1.50
CA GLU A 20 -2.86 -12.34 -0.42
C GLU A 20 -2.10 -11.69 0.74
N GLU A 21 -1.19 -10.78 0.45
CA GLU A 21 -0.43 -10.05 1.47
C GLU A 21 -1.34 -9.11 2.27
N ALA A 22 -2.16 -8.32 1.58
CA ALA A 22 -3.13 -7.41 2.19
C ALA A 22 -4.17 -8.19 3.01
N LYS A 23 -4.55 -9.39 2.58
CA LYS A 23 -5.44 -10.30 3.33
C LYS A 23 -4.77 -10.86 4.58
N HIS A 24 -3.51 -11.27 4.49
CA HIS A 24 -2.73 -11.69 5.65
C HIS A 24 -2.61 -10.55 6.67
N MET A 25 -2.14 -9.39 6.21
CA MET A 25 -1.96 -8.18 7.02
C MET A 25 -3.29 -7.68 7.59
N GLY A 26 -4.40 -7.79 6.86
CA GLY A 26 -5.74 -7.42 7.33
C GLY A 26 -6.25 -8.31 8.45
N ARG A 27 -5.96 -9.62 8.40
CA ARG A 27 -6.24 -10.55 9.51
C ARG A 27 -5.35 -10.27 10.72
N LEU A 28 -4.08 -9.94 10.51
CA LEU A 28 -3.17 -9.53 11.57
C LEU A 28 -3.67 -8.26 12.26
N ALA A 29 -4.07 -7.25 11.48
CA ALA A 29 -4.72 -6.04 11.99
C ALA A 29 -5.99 -6.35 12.78
N ASN A 30 -6.82 -7.29 12.30
CA ASN A 30 -8.05 -7.69 13.01
C ASN A 30 -7.74 -8.36 14.35
N HIS A 31 -6.76 -9.26 14.38
CA HIS A 31 -6.32 -9.91 15.61
C HIS A 31 -5.78 -8.90 16.63
N ALA A 32 -4.92 -7.99 16.16
CA ALA A 32 -4.26 -6.98 16.97
C ALA A 32 -5.24 -5.93 17.51
N LEU A 33 -6.10 -5.38 16.64
CA LEU A 33 -6.92 -4.20 16.91
C LEU A 33 -8.37 -4.52 17.28
N SER A 34 -8.89 -5.66 16.83
CA SER A 34 -10.31 -6.04 16.92
C SER A 34 -11.25 -4.91 16.47
N THR A 35 -12.48 -4.87 16.99
CA THR A 35 -13.46 -3.82 16.69
C THR A 35 -13.04 -2.44 17.21
N LYS A 36 -12.17 -2.37 18.23
CA LYS A 36 -11.75 -1.12 18.87
C LYS A 36 -10.87 -0.26 17.97
N GLY A 37 -10.01 -0.86 17.15
CA GLY A 37 -9.12 -0.12 16.24
C GLY A 37 -9.73 0.20 14.87
N ARG A 38 -11.04 0.01 14.67
CA ARG A 38 -11.71 0.33 13.39
C ARG A 38 -11.51 1.79 12.99
N SER A 39 -11.58 2.70 13.95
CA SER A 39 -11.32 4.13 13.74
C SER A 39 -9.88 4.41 13.34
N GLN A 40 -8.92 3.64 13.86
CA GLN A 40 -7.50 3.76 13.51
C GLN A 40 -7.25 3.27 12.08
N MET A 41 -7.82 2.13 11.69
CA MET A 41 -7.72 1.60 10.31
C MET A 41 -8.36 2.53 9.28
N LYS A 42 -9.54 3.11 9.60
CA LYS A 42 -10.15 4.14 8.75
C LYS A 42 -9.34 5.45 8.73
N GLY A 43 -8.67 5.78 9.83
CA GLY A 43 -7.72 6.88 9.89
C GLY A 43 -6.52 6.66 8.97
N LEU A 44 -5.96 5.45 8.95
CA LEU A 44 -4.87 5.06 8.06
C LEU A 44 -5.31 5.13 6.59
N GLU A 45 -6.48 4.58 6.25
CA GLU A 45 -7.08 4.66 4.91
C GLU A 45 -7.22 6.11 4.44
N ARG A 46 -7.70 6.99 5.32
CA ARG A 46 -7.83 8.42 5.02
C ARG A 46 -6.49 9.06 4.74
N VAL A 47 -5.48 8.80 5.58
CA VAL A 47 -4.12 9.35 5.39
C VAL A 47 -3.56 8.88 4.06
N ALA A 48 -3.67 7.59 3.74
CA ALA A 48 -3.22 7.01 2.48
C ALA A 48 -3.87 7.73 1.27
N ASN A 49 -5.20 7.86 1.29
CA ASN A 49 -5.95 8.53 0.21
C ASN A 49 -5.61 10.01 0.03
N SER A 50 -5.09 10.67 1.06
CA SER A 50 -4.67 12.08 1.01
C SER A 50 -3.15 12.27 0.88
N LEU A 51 -2.39 11.21 0.57
CA LEU A 51 -0.93 11.27 0.51
C LEU A 51 -0.45 12.25 -0.56
N VAL A 52 0.42 13.17 -0.13
CA VAL A 52 1.24 14.02 -1.03
C VAL A 52 2.70 13.54 -1.04
N LYS A 53 3.15 12.92 0.05
CA LYS A 53 4.48 12.31 0.21
C LYS A 53 4.37 11.00 0.98
N VAL A 54 5.14 10.00 0.60
CA VAL A 54 5.12 8.67 1.24
C VAL A 54 5.52 8.69 2.72
N SER A 55 6.32 9.66 3.15
CA SER A 55 6.70 9.76 4.56
C SER A 55 5.52 10.03 5.49
N ASP A 56 4.44 10.66 5.01
CA ASP A 56 3.26 10.91 5.86
C ASP A 56 2.60 9.62 6.33
N ILE A 57 2.56 8.58 5.49
CA ILE A 57 2.01 7.29 5.92
C ILE A 57 2.98 6.55 6.84
N PHE A 58 4.30 6.63 6.59
CA PHE A 58 5.29 6.02 7.48
C PHE A 58 5.24 6.65 8.87
N ASP A 59 5.17 7.98 8.94
CA ASP A 59 5.06 8.72 10.19
C ASP A 59 3.74 8.40 10.90
N ASN A 60 2.64 8.22 10.15
CA ASN A 60 1.38 7.77 10.72
C ASN A 60 1.51 6.40 11.37
N VAL A 61 2.04 5.40 10.65
CA VAL A 61 2.20 4.03 11.16
C VAL A 61 3.15 4.00 12.36
N LYS A 62 4.29 4.70 12.30
CA LYS A 62 5.24 4.83 13.42
C LYS A 62 4.55 5.44 14.64
N LYS A 63 3.78 6.51 14.45
CA LYS A 63 3.05 7.18 15.52
C LYS A 63 1.98 6.28 16.14
N GLN A 64 1.24 5.51 15.34
CA GLN A 64 0.25 4.57 15.88
C GLN A 64 0.95 3.47 16.68
N THR A 65 1.99 2.85 16.10
CA THR A 65 2.80 1.79 16.74
C THR A 65 3.40 2.24 18.06
N ALA A 66 3.89 3.48 18.16
CA ALA A 66 4.48 4.00 19.39
C ALA A 66 3.46 4.36 20.48
N ARG A 67 2.20 4.64 20.12
CA ARG A 67 1.18 5.16 21.06
C ARG A 67 0.14 4.14 21.49
N HIS A 68 -0.02 3.08 20.72
CA HIS A 68 -1.07 2.09 20.91
C HIS A 68 -0.43 0.71 21.00
N GLU A 69 -0.53 0.09 22.16
CA GLU A 69 0.02 -1.25 22.41
C GLU A 69 -0.58 -2.28 21.46
N GLU A 70 -1.83 -2.10 21.04
CA GLU A 70 -2.50 -2.97 20.08
C GLU A 70 -1.76 -3.04 18.75
N TRP A 71 -1.10 -1.97 18.31
CA TRP A 71 -0.31 -1.97 17.07
C TRP A 71 1.01 -2.74 17.22
N GLN A 72 1.44 -3.04 18.44
CA GLN A 72 2.65 -3.81 18.73
C GLN A 72 2.34 -5.31 18.82
N THR A 73 1.07 -5.69 19.07
CA THR A 73 0.61 -7.08 19.06
C THR A 73 1.01 -7.76 17.76
N ASP A 74 1.66 -8.93 17.89
CA ASP A 74 2.21 -9.73 16.79
C ASP A 74 3.06 -8.93 15.79
N ASN A 75 3.68 -7.85 16.26
CA ASN A 75 4.46 -6.91 15.45
C ASN A 75 3.69 -6.28 14.28
N PHE A 76 2.36 -6.18 14.34
CA PHE A 76 1.53 -5.65 13.24
C PHE A 76 2.07 -4.33 12.64
N GLY A 77 2.24 -3.31 13.49
CA GLY A 77 2.68 -1.99 13.07
C GLY A 77 4.08 -2.00 12.43
N GLN A 78 4.98 -2.83 12.96
CA GLN A 78 6.33 -2.98 12.40
C GLN A 78 6.32 -3.73 11.07
N GLN A 79 5.53 -4.79 10.94
CA GLN A 79 5.39 -5.54 9.68
C GLN A 79 4.78 -4.66 8.58
N LEU A 80 3.72 -3.91 8.91
CA LEU A 80 3.12 -2.94 8.00
C LEU A 80 4.12 -1.88 7.57
N LEU A 81 4.89 -1.32 8.52
CA LEU A 81 5.90 -0.31 8.21
C LEU A 81 6.99 -0.86 7.29
N THR A 82 7.50 -2.05 7.59
CA THR A 82 8.52 -2.72 6.76
C THR A 82 8.01 -2.92 5.34
N PHE A 83 6.80 -3.45 5.18
CA PHE A 83 6.20 -3.64 3.86
C PHE A 83 6.07 -2.32 3.10
N LEU A 84 5.58 -1.28 3.77
CA LEU A 84 5.38 0.03 3.17
C LEU A 84 6.69 0.72 2.81
N GLU A 85 7.76 0.59 3.61
CA GLU A 85 9.04 1.29 3.39
C GLU A 85 10.01 0.54 2.47
N GLN A 86 9.98 -0.80 2.50
CA GLN A 86 10.97 -1.66 1.84
C GLN A 86 10.35 -2.35 0.63
N ASP A 87 9.36 -3.23 0.84
CA ASP A 87 8.79 -4.04 -0.23
C ASP A 87 8.13 -3.17 -1.33
N LEU A 88 7.33 -2.17 -0.93
CA LEU A 88 6.73 -1.25 -1.90
C LEU A 88 7.76 -0.35 -2.59
N ARG A 89 8.89 -0.04 -1.93
CA ARG A 89 9.99 0.69 -2.57
C ARG A 89 10.62 -0.15 -3.67
N THR A 90 10.91 -1.43 -3.39
CA THR A 90 11.46 -2.36 -4.38
C THR A 90 10.51 -2.51 -5.56
N ARG A 91 9.21 -2.73 -5.31
CA ARG A 91 8.19 -2.80 -6.37
C ARG A 91 8.10 -1.52 -7.19
N THR A 92 8.24 -0.34 -6.54
CA THR A 92 8.30 0.94 -7.25
C THR A 92 9.51 0.99 -8.20
N GLU A 93 10.67 0.53 -7.75
CA GLU A 93 11.89 0.50 -8.57
C GLU A 93 11.76 -0.45 -9.75
N ASP A 94 11.12 -1.60 -9.55
CA ASP A 94 10.83 -2.57 -10.62
C ASP A 94 9.86 -2.00 -11.66
N ILE A 95 8.76 -1.36 -11.23
CA ILE A 95 7.82 -0.70 -12.15
C ILE A 95 8.50 0.41 -12.94
N VAL A 96 9.32 1.24 -12.29
CA VAL A 96 10.06 2.31 -12.96
C VAL A 96 10.99 1.74 -14.04
N LYS A 97 11.70 0.65 -13.72
CA LYS A 97 12.57 -0.03 -14.68
C LYS A 97 11.78 -0.59 -15.87
N GLN A 98 10.74 -1.36 -15.61
CA GLN A 98 9.90 -1.97 -16.65
C GLN A 98 9.22 -0.91 -17.52
N ALA A 99 8.71 0.16 -16.92
CA ALA A 99 8.11 1.27 -17.65
C ALA A 99 9.14 1.95 -18.55
N GLN A 100 10.36 2.19 -18.05
CA GLN A 100 11.42 2.83 -18.82
C GLN A 100 11.86 1.97 -20.01
N GLU A 101 11.96 0.65 -19.83
CA GLU A 101 12.27 -0.32 -20.90
C GLU A 101 11.17 -0.31 -21.97
N ALA A 102 9.90 -0.45 -21.57
CA ALA A 102 8.77 -0.44 -22.49
C ALA A 102 8.64 0.87 -23.28
N ILE A 103 8.92 2.02 -22.65
CA ILE A 103 8.92 3.32 -23.34
C ILE A 103 10.01 3.36 -24.41
N ARG A 104 11.24 2.94 -24.07
CA ARG A 104 12.39 2.91 -24.99
C ARG A 104 12.14 2.01 -26.20
N GLU A 105 11.50 0.86 -26.01
CA GLU A 105 11.14 -0.05 -27.10
C GLU A 105 10.05 0.53 -28.02
N SER A 106 9.16 1.34 -27.46
CA SER A 106 8.01 1.89 -28.18
C SER A 106 8.27 3.21 -28.92
N GLU A 107 9.38 3.88 -28.61
CA GLU A 107 9.76 5.18 -29.15
C GLU A 107 10.95 5.03 -30.10
N THR A 108 10.85 5.60 -31.29
CA THR A 108 11.92 5.59 -32.31
C THR A 108 12.85 6.79 -32.22
N ASP A 109 12.61 7.70 -31.26
CA ASP A 109 13.39 8.92 -31.08
C ASP A 109 14.77 8.62 -30.45
N GLN A 110 15.77 9.42 -30.80
CA GLN A 110 17.12 9.32 -30.23
C GLN A 110 17.17 9.64 -28.73
N HIS A 111 16.14 10.32 -28.21
CA HIS A 111 15.99 10.69 -26.81
C HIS A 111 14.60 10.28 -26.30
N PRO A 112 14.40 9.01 -25.94
CA PRO A 112 13.12 8.53 -25.46
C PRO A 112 12.73 9.22 -24.14
N THR A 113 11.43 9.35 -23.92
CA THR A 113 10.86 9.93 -22.72
C THR A 113 11.37 9.21 -21.47
N GLU A 114 11.86 9.98 -20.49
CA GLU A 114 12.35 9.42 -19.23
C GLU A 114 11.29 9.41 -18.13
N ILE A 115 11.37 8.40 -17.27
CA ILE A 115 10.66 8.36 -16.00
C ILE A 115 11.38 9.30 -15.03
N THR A 116 10.67 10.33 -14.57
CA THR A 116 11.24 11.34 -13.68
C THR A 116 11.14 10.92 -12.21
N ALA A 117 11.83 11.66 -11.33
CA ALA A 117 11.69 11.48 -9.88
C ALA A 117 10.24 11.73 -9.39
N LEU A 118 9.51 12.64 -10.03
CA LEU A 118 8.10 12.90 -9.72
C LEU A 118 7.22 11.71 -10.12
N ASP A 119 7.47 11.10 -11.28
CA ASP A 119 6.77 9.89 -11.70
C ASP A 119 7.03 8.74 -10.70
N LYS A 120 8.29 8.56 -10.24
CA LYS A 120 8.64 7.56 -9.22
C LYS A 120 7.90 7.80 -7.90
N GLN A 121 7.81 9.05 -7.45
CA GLN A 121 7.07 9.41 -6.23
C GLN A 121 5.58 9.12 -6.37
N GLU A 122 4.98 9.46 -7.50
CA GLU A 122 3.56 9.21 -7.79
C GLU A 122 3.25 7.71 -7.82
N ILE A 123 4.12 6.89 -8.44
CA ILE A 123 3.99 5.43 -8.44
C ILE A 123 3.94 4.91 -7.01
N TYR A 124 4.91 5.31 -6.17
CA TYR A 124 4.98 4.85 -4.80
C TYR A 124 3.75 5.26 -3.99
N ILE A 125 3.30 6.51 -4.13
CA ILE A 125 2.09 7.00 -3.45
C ILE A 125 0.88 6.14 -3.83
N ARG A 126 0.69 5.85 -5.11
CA ARG A 126 -0.43 5.03 -5.57
C ARG A 126 -0.35 3.58 -5.09
N LEU A 127 0.84 2.98 -5.07
CA LEU A 127 1.01 1.64 -4.51
C LEU A 127 0.65 1.62 -3.01
N CYS A 128 1.08 2.63 -2.24
CA CYS A 128 0.70 2.77 -0.84
C CYS A 128 -0.82 2.93 -0.67
N GLN A 129 -1.46 3.78 -1.47
CA GLN A 129 -2.90 3.98 -1.47
C GLN A 129 -3.66 2.68 -1.71
N GLU A 130 -3.27 1.97 -2.77
CA GLU A 130 -3.94 0.76 -3.20
C GLU A 130 -3.75 -0.39 -2.21
N TYR A 131 -2.53 -0.58 -1.72
CA TYR A 131 -2.25 -1.58 -0.69
C TYR A 131 -3.05 -1.32 0.60
N VAL A 132 -3.05 -0.08 1.10
CA VAL A 132 -3.76 0.27 2.34
C VAL A 132 -5.27 0.12 2.17
N ARG A 133 -5.81 0.47 0.98
CA ARG A 133 -7.22 0.26 0.66
C ARG A 133 -7.57 -1.23 0.77
N GLN A 134 -6.82 -2.11 0.11
CA GLN A 134 -7.05 -3.55 0.17
C GLN A 134 -6.89 -4.10 1.60
N LEU A 135 -5.85 -3.67 2.33
CA LEU A 135 -5.62 -4.01 3.73
C LEU A 135 -6.84 -3.71 4.60
N VAL A 136 -7.38 -2.49 4.48
CA VAL A 136 -8.52 -2.03 5.28
C VAL A 136 -9.79 -2.79 4.91
N VAL A 137 -9.99 -3.10 3.61
CA VAL A 137 -11.10 -3.97 3.17
C VAL A 137 -10.99 -5.36 3.83
N HIS A 138 -9.82 -5.98 3.81
CA HIS A 138 -9.62 -7.30 4.41
C HIS A 138 -9.74 -7.29 5.94
N TYR A 139 -9.29 -6.23 6.59
CA TYR A 139 -9.52 -6.01 8.02
C TYR A 139 -11.03 -5.94 8.35
N GLU A 140 -11.80 -5.14 7.61
CA GLU A 140 -13.26 -5.02 7.81
C GLU A 140 -13.99 -6.33 7.53
N TYR A 141 -13.54 -7.08 6.52
CA TYR A 141 -14.09 -8.40 6.22
C TYR A 141 -13.81 -9.39 7.36
N ALA A 142 -12.58 -9.45 7.87
CA ALA A 142 -12.20 -10.31 8.99
C ALA A 142 -12.96 -9.96 10.28
N LEU A 143 -13.26 -8.67 10.52
CA LEU A 143 -14.14 -8.25 11.62
C LEU A 143 -15.56 -8.80 11.47
N ALA A 144 -16.12 -8.73 10.26
CA ALA A 144 -17.46 -9.20 9.98
C ALA A 144 -17.58 -10.73 10.13
N GLU A 145 -16.57 -11.49 9.67
CA GLU A 145 -16.51 -12.95 9.86
C GLU A 145 -16.36 -13.33 11.35
N GLY A 146 -15.51 -12.62 12.10
CA GLY A 146 -15.32 -12.88 13.53
C GLY A 146 -16.53 -12.49 14.40
N GLY A 147 -17.33 -11.51 13.97
CA GLY A 147 -18.55 -11.08 14.65
C GLY A 147 -19.74 -12.02 14.48
N GLY A 148 -19.70 -12.94 13.50
CA GLY A 148 -20.77 -13.92 13.24
C GLY A 148 -20.82 -15.11 14.20
N ASN A 149 -19.72 -15.41 14.91
CA ASN A 149 -19.62 -16.57 15.82
C ASN A 149 -20.03 -16.26 17.28
N HIS A 150 -20.54 -15.06 17.57
CA HIS A 150 -21.00 -14.65 18.91
C HIS A 150 -22.49 -14.28 18.95
N ALA A 151 -23.25 -14.65 17.91
CA ALA A 151 -24.67 -14.39 17.79
C ALA A 151 -25.46 -15.66 17.42
N GLU A 152 -25.23 -16.76 18.14
CA GLU A 152 -26.17 -17.88 18.27
C GLU A 152 -26.14 -18.43 19.70
#